data_AF-A0A831W4H3-F1
#
_entry.id   AF-A0A831W4H3-F1
#
_cell.length_a   1.000
_cell.length_b   1.000
_cell.length_c   1.000
_cell.angle_alpha   90.00
_cell.angle_beta   90.00
_cell.angle_gamma   90.00
#
_symmetry.space_group_name_H-M   'P 1'
#
loop_
_entity.id
_entity.type
_entity.pdbx_description
1 polymer ?
#
loop_
_entity_poly.entity_id
_entity_poly.type
_entity_poly.pdbx_seq_one_letter_code
_entity_poly.pdbx_strand_id
1 'polypeptide(L)'
;MPELPEVETTRRGLEPALLGRRIVAVQIRQPKMRWPVPTDLAGKIGGKTIQKVNRRGKYLLLHMEDGTLIVHLGMSGSLRLAARLAPEKHDHVIISLDDGRHLILRDP
;
A
#
# COMPACT_ATOMS: atom_id res chain seq x y z
N MET A 1 -6.92 -15.93 4.17
CA MET A 1 -6.59 -15.06 5.32
C MET A 1 -5.08 -15.02 5.44
N PRO A 2 -4.41 -13.93 5.05
CA PRO A 2 -2.98 -13.78 5.30
C PRO A 2 -2.69 -13.81 6.81
N GLU A 3 -1.85 -14.75 7.23
CA GLU A 3 -1.36 -14.86 8.60
C GLU A 3 -0.02 -14.12 8.74
N LEU A 4 0.60 -14.20 9.92
CA LEU A 4 1.87 -13.53 10.19
C LEU A 4 2.97 -13.89 9.16
N PRO A 5 3.14 -15.16 8.73
CA PRO A 5 4.14 -15.53 7.74
C PRO A 5 3.90 -14.90 6.36
N GLU A 6 2.67 -14.87 5.87
CA GLU A 6 2.33 -14.31 4.55
C GLU A 6 2.51 -12.79 4.53
N VAL A 7 2.14 -12.13 5.64
CA VAL A 7 2.37 -10.68 5.78
C VAL A 7 3.88 -10.37 5.85
N GLU A 8 4.69 -11.22 6.50
CA GLU A 8 6.15 -11.06 6.50
C GLU A 8 6.76 -11.29 5.12
N THR A 9 6.30 -12.31 4.39
CA THR A 9 6.73 -12.56 3.00
C THR A 9 6.38 -11.38 2.11
N THR A 10 5.17 -10.82 2.25
CA THR A 10 4.74 -9.62 1.53
C THR A 10 5.63 -8.42 1.87
N ARG A 11 5.92 -8.21 3.17
CA ARG A 11 6.83 -7.15 3.64
C ARG A 11 8.20 -7.26 2.98
N ARG A 12 8.82 -8.44 3.05
CA ARG A 12 10.15 -8.72 2.46
C ARG A 12 10.18 -8.55 0.95
N GLY A 13 9.13 -8.95 0.25
CA GLY A 13 9.03 -8.80 -1.20
C GLY A 13 8.87 -7.35 -1.66
N LEU A 14 8.17 -6.53 -0.87
CA LEU A 14 7.91 -5.13 -1.21
C LEU A 14 9.03 -4.19 -0.76
N GLU A 15 9.65 -4.42 0.40
CA GLU A 15 10.62 -3.50 1.00
C GLU A 15 11.72 -3.02 0.04
N PRO A 16 12.45 -3.89 -0.69
CA PRO A 16 13.54 -3.45 -1.58
C PRO A 16 13.05 -2.57 -2.72
N ALA A 17 11.79 -2.73 -3.12
CA ALA A 17 11.20 -2.00 -4.22
C ALA A 17 10.57 -0.66 -3.78
N LEU A 18 10.15 -0.56 -2.51
CA LEU A 18 9.47 0.62 -1.97
C LEU A 18 10.42 1.58 -1.24
N LEU A 19 11.49 1.07 -0.64
CA LEU A 19 12.41 1.89 0.17
C LEU A 19 13.00 3.03 -0.67
N GLY A 20 12.93 4.25 -0.14
CA GLY A 20 13.41 5.46 -0.81
C GLY A 20 12.53 5.99 -1.94
N ARG A 21 11.39 5.33 -2.25
CA ARG A 21 10.47 5.78 -3.30
C ARG A 21 9.53 6.86 -2.81
N ARG A 22 9.33 7.88 -3.64
CA ARG A 22 8.35 8.94 -3.40
C ARG A 22 6.99 8.58 -3.97
N ILE A 23 5.93 8.82 -3.20
CA ILE A 23 4.55 8.67 -3.64
C ILE A 23 4.17 9.87 -4.51
N VAL A 24 3.81 9.63 -5.78
CA VAL A 24 3.43 10.69 -6.71
C VAL A 24 1.92 10.89 -6.81
N ALA A 25 1.14 9.83 -6.63
CA ALA A 25 -0.32 9.88 -6.70
C ALA A 25 -0.95 8.75 -5.90
N VAL A 26 -2.16 8.98 -5.40
CA VAL A 26 -2.97 7.99 -4.71
C VAL A 26 -4.36 8.01 -5.32
N GLN A 27 -4.83 6.86 -5.77
CA GLN A 27 -6.17 6.67 -6.30
C GLN A 27 -6.95 5.70 -5.40
N ILE A 28 -8.06 6.16 -4.85
CA ILE A 28 -8.98 5.37 -4.03
C ILE A 28 -10.19 5.04 -4.92
N ARG A 29 -10.36 3.76 -5.25
CA ARG A 29 -11.45 3.26 -6.10
C ARG A 29 -12.61 2.67 -5.29
N GLN A 30 -12.31 2.17 -4.09
CA GLN A 30 -13.31 1.72 -3.12
C GLN A 30 -12.96 2.27 -1.73
N PRO A 31 -13.64 3.34 -1.28
CA PRO A 31 -13.36 3.93 0.03
C PRO A 31 -13.99 3.13 1.19
N LYS A 32 -15.02 2.31 0.94
CA LYS A 32 -15.76 1.56 1.97
C LYS A 32 -15.11 0.21 2.27
N MET A 33 -13.92 0.24 2.85
CA MET A 33 -13.26 -0.95 3.41
C MET A 33 -13.66 -1.17 4.88
N ARG A 34 -13.12 -2.21 5.55
CA ARG A 34 -13.40 -2.49 6.98
C ARG A 34 -13.27 -1.24 7.86
N TRP A 35 -12.24 -0.45 7.60
CA TRP A 35 -12.15 0.94 8.04
C TRP A 35 -12.23 1.80 6.78
N PRO A 36 -13.07 2.85 6.76
CA PRO A 36 -13.15 3.73 5.60
C PRO A 36 -11.78 4.33 5.28
N VAL A 37 -11.41 4.31 4.01
CA VAL A 37 -10.18 4.98 3.55
C VAL A 37 -10.40 6.49 3.68
N PRO A 38 -9.51 7.23 4.39
CA PRO A 38 -9.66 8.68 4.54
C PRO A 38 -9.72 9.38 3.19
N THR A 39 -10.68 10.29 3.02
CA THR A 39 -10.83 11.07 1.78
C THR A 39 -9.62 11.98 1.52
N ASP A 40 -8.93 12.38 2.58
CA ASP A 40 -7.74 13.22 2.55
C ASP A 40 -6.42 12.43 2.46
N LEU A 41 -6.48 11.09 2.32
CA LEU A 41 -5.29 10.23 2.30
C LEU A 41 -4.29 10.67 1.23
N ALA A 42 -4.77 11.01 0.04
CA ALA A 42 -3.92 11.46 -1.07
C ALA A 42 -3.13 12.74 -0.69
N GLY A 43 -3.76 13.69 0.01
CA GLY A 43 -3.08 14.89 0.50
C GLY A 43 -2.12 14.61 1.66
N LYS A 44 -2.40 13.60 2.49
CA LYS A 44 -1.56 13.23 3.63
C LYS A 44 -0.26 12.53 3.24
N ILE A 45 -0.26 11.74 2.17
CA ILE A 45 0.89 10.91 1.78
C ILE A 45 1.49 11.27 0.42
N GLY A 46 0.79 12.06 -0.39
CA GLY A 46 1.31 12.56 -1.66
C GLY A 46 2.59 13.36 -1.46
N GLY A 47 3.58 13.12 -2.32
CA GLY A 47 4.89 13.77 -2.26
C GLY A 47 5.85 13.20 -1.21
N LYS A 48 5.40 12.30 -0.33
CA LYS A 48 6.23 11.74 0.75
C LYS A 48 7.05 10.54 0.28
N THR A 49 8.22 10.37 0.89
CA THR A 49 9.15 9.27 0.62
C THR A 49 8.96 8.15 1.64
N ILE A 50 8.90 6.90 1.16
CA ILE A 50 8.84 5.72 2.03
C ILE A 50 10.24 5.45 2.59
N GLN A 51 10.41 5.66 3.89
CA GLN A 51 11.70 5.54 4.58
C GLN A 51 11.92 4.16 5.20
N LYS A 52 10.84 3.41 5.48
CA LYS A 52 10.93 2.07 6.08
C LYS A 52 9.66 1.25 5.82
N VAL A 53 9.83 -0.07 5.66
CA VAL A 53 8.72 -1.02 5.48
C VAL A 53 8.75 -2.08 6.57
N ASN A 54 7.86 -1.95 7.54
CA ASN A 54 7.77 -2.80 8.72
C ASN A 54 6.50 -3.64 8.75
N ARG A 55 6.43 -4.53 9.74
CA ARG A 55 5.23 -5.27 10.10
C ARG A 55 5.02 -5.27 11.62
N ARG A 56 3.77 -5.16 12.05
CA ARG A 56 3.34 -5.37 13.45
C ARG A 56 2.13 -6.28 13.43
N GLY A 57 2.28 -7.53 13.90
CA GLY A 57 1.20 -8.51 13.76
C GLY A 57 0.83 -8.70 12.28
N LYS A 58 -0.46 -8.57 11.93
CA LYS A 58 -0.97 -8.70 10.56
C LYS A 58 -1.01 -7.37 9.78
N TYR A 59 -0.39 -6.32 10.32
CA TYR A 59 -0.35 -5.00 9.71
C TYR A 59 1.00 -4.76 9.04
N LEU A 60 0.98 -4.26 7.82
CA LEU A 60 2.12 -3.66 7.14
C LEU A 60 2.18 -2.17 7.47
N LEU A 61 3.40 -1.66 7.66
CA LEU A 61 3.67 -0.28 8.06
C LEU A 61 4.64 0.34 7.07
N LEU A 62 4.17 1.33 6.31
CA LEU A 62 5.01 2.14 5.43
C LEU A 62 5.28 3.47 6.15
N HIS A 63 6.50 3.64 6.64
CA HIS A 63 6.91 4.83 7.36
C HIS A 63 7.36 5.92 6.39
N MET A 64 6.94 7.15 6.67
CA MET A 64 7.28 8.39 5.97
C MET A 64 7.64 9.45 7.02
N GLU A 65 8.15 10.60 6.59
CA GLU A 65 8.60 11.70 7.47
C GLU A 65 7.56 12.09 8.54
N ASP A 66 6.32 12.39 8.12
CA ASP A 66 5.29 12.87 9.06
C ASP A 66 4.20 11.82 9.38
N GLY A 67 4.50 10.54 9.23
CA GLY A 67 3.52 9.52 9.59
C GLY A 67 3.77 8.12 9.06
N THR A 68 2.81 7.24 9.31
CA THR A 68 2.87 5.84 8.90
C THR A 68 1.57 5.44 8.23
N LEU A 69 1.66 4.94 7.00
CA LEU A 69 0.54 4.28 6.34
C LEU A 69 0.46 2.84 6.85
N ILE A 70 -0.66 2.53 7.49
CA ILE A 70 -0.93 1.20 8.04
C ILE A 70 -1.87 0.47 7.08
N VAL A 71 -1.47 -0.72 6.65
CA VAL A 71 -2.27 -1.56 5.74
C VAL A 71 -2.55 -2.91 6.38
N HIS A 72 -3.82 -3.32 6.38
CA HIS A 72 -4.26 -4.64 6.82
C HIS A 72 -4.89 -5.38 5.64
N LEU A 73 -4.44 -6.61 5.37
CA LEU A 73 -4.85 -7.37 4.20
C LEU A 73 -6.19 -8.12 4.37
N GLY A 74 -6.75 -8.14 5.57
CA GLY A 74 -8.07 -8.75 5.79
C GLY A 74 -8.05 -10.25 5.53
N MET A 75 -9.06 -10.78 4.85
CA MET A 75 -9.17 -12.21 4.55
C MET A 75 -8.61 -12.56 3.17
N SER A 76 -8.83 -11.69 2.18
CA SER A 76 -8.57 -11.92 0.75
C SER A 76 -7.66 -10.85 0.13
N GLY A 77 -7.29 -9.83 0.89
CA GLY A 77 -6.50 -8.72 0.41
C GLY A 77 -5.06 -9.10 0.09
N SER A 78 -4.50 -8.41 -0.89
CA SER A 78 -3.11 -8.58 -1.32
C SER A 78 -2.52 -7.23 -1.76
N LEU A 79 -1.21 -7.09 -1.59
CA LEU A 79 -0.43 -5.98 -2.15
C LEU A 79 0.49 -6.51 -3.23
N ARG A 80 0.50 -5.83 -4.37
CA ARG A 80 1.42 -6.12 -5.47
C ARG A 80 2.01 -4.85 -6.04
N LEU A 81 3.21 -4.97 -6.61
CA LEU A 81 3.85 -3.92 -7.35
C LEU A 81 3.73 -4.20 -8.84
N ALA A 82 3.22 -3.25 -9.61
CA ALA A 82 3.02 -3.37 -11.05
C ALA A 82 3.83 -2.29 -11.80
N ALA A 83 4.49 -2.67 -12.90
CA ALA A 83 5.23 -1.73 -13.75
C ALA A 83 4.33 -0.92 -14.70
N ARG A 84 3.13 -1.42 -14.99
CA ARG A 84 2.12 -0.73 -15.81
C ARG A 84 0.79 -0.73 -15.08
N LEU A 85 0.10 0.40 -15.12
CA LEU A 85 -1.23 0.52 -14.55
C LEU A 85 -2.29 -0.08 -15.50
N ALA A 86 -2.93 -1.16 -15.04
CA ALA A 86 -4.12 -1.74 -15.65
C ALA A 86 -5.09 -2.16 -14.53
N PRO A 87 -5.92 -1.23 -14.00
CA PRO A 87 -6.74 -1.48 -12.82
C PRO A 87 -7.83 -2.52 -13.07
N GLU A 88 -7.95 -3.51 -12.19
CA GLU A 88 -8.98 -4.55 -12.23
C GLU A 88 -10.13 -4.27 -11.26
N LYS A 89 -11.26 -5.00 -11.35
CA LYS A 89 -12.47 -4.78 -10.53
C LYS A 89 -12.20 -4.61 -9.02
N HIS A 90 -11.26 -5.37 -8.48
CA HIS A 90 -10.97 -5.43 -7.04
C HIS A 90 -9.74 -4.65 -6.61
N ASP A 91 -9.12 -3.86 -7.50
CA ASP A 91 -8.02 -2.98 -7.11
C ASP A 91 -8.58 -1.71 -6.44
N HIS A 92 -8.57 -1.68 -5.11
CA HIS A 92 -9.29 -0.71 -4.30
C HIS A 92 -8.47 0.55 -4.00
N VAL A 93 -7.16 0.41 -3.80
CA VAL A 93 -6.24 1.54 -3.59
C VAL A 93 -5.01 1.35 -4.46
N ILE A 94 -4.62 2.40 -5.16
CA ILE A 94 -3.46 2.42 -6.05
C ILE A 94 -2.57 3.58 -5.65
N ILE A 95 -1.32 3.28 -5.31
CA ILE A 95 -0.29 4.25 -4.94
C ILE A 95 0.75 4.23 -6.05
N SER A 96 0.87 5.34 -6.78
CA SER A 96 1.86 5.49 -7.83
C SER A 96 3.15 6.04 -7.23
N LEU A 97 4.28 5.49 -7.67
CA LEU A 97 5.63 5.85 -7.22
C LEU A 97 6.36 6.67 -8.28
N ASP A 98 7.44 7.34 -7.86
CA ASP A 98 8.27 8.20 -8.70
C ASP A 98 9.02 7.50 -9.84
N ASP A 99 9.17 6.18 -9.76
CA ASP A 99 9.79 5.35 -10.80
C ASP A 99 8.79 4.74 -11.78
N GLY A 100 7.54 5.20 -11.74
CA GLY A 100 6.46 4.74 -12.62
C GLY A 100 5.83 3.41 -12.21
N ARG A 101 6.28 2.76 -11.12
CA ARG A 101 5.62 1.56 -10.59
C ARG A 101 4.41 1.94 -9.72
N HIS A 102 3.49 0.99 -9.57
CA HIS A 102 2.25 1.17 -8.82
C HIS A 102 2.11 0.09 -7.76
N LEU A 103 2.00 0.50 -6.49
CA LEU A 103 1.62 -0.37 -5.39
C LEU A 103 0.10 -0.45 -5.33
N ILE A 104 -0.45 -1.66 -5.50
CA ILE A 104 -1.88 -1.87 -5.66
C ILE A 104 -2.39 -2.76 -4.53
N LEU A 105 -3.34 -2.24 -3.75
CA LEU A 105 -4.15 -3.02 -2.81
C LEU A 105 -5.36 -3.59 -3.54
N ARG A 106 -5.41 -4.91 -3.64
CA ARG A 106 -6.54 -5.66 -4.17
C ARG A 106 -7.26 -6.39 -3.06
N ASP A 107 -8.58 -6.29 -3.01
CA ASP A 107 -9.41 -7.02 -2.05
C ASP A 107 -10.75 -7.45 -2.70
N PRO A 108 -10.93 -8.75 -3.00
CA PRO A 108 -12.16 -9.31 -3.57
C PRO A 108 -13.44 -9.11 -2.76
#